data_AF-A0A8H4XR55-F1
#
_entry.id   AF-A0A8H4XR55-F1
#
_cell.length_a   1.000
_cell.length_b   1.000
_cell.length_c   1.000
_cell.angle_alpha   90.00
_cell.angle_beta   90.00
_cell.angle_gamma   90.00
#
_symmetry.space_group_name_H-M   'P 1'
#
loop_
_entity.id
_entity.type
_entity.pdbx_description
1 polymer ?
#
loop_
_entity_poly.entity_id
_entity_poly.type
_entity_poly.pdbx_seq_one_letter_code
_entity_poly.pdbx_strand_id
1 'polypeptide(L)'
;RVIDKIKQKACDTGKVAIVAGHAMLWPEEEGSGEWICTQADLESYTLIVYLNVPPETVRQYRLNDRAKHRSDKSVRHLEKWQESEIQELRFRCRDHDIIFSIFSPSRDSSDKLMTLLRDFQKHTEEFNANLAEQEVDKVLATEPKTVLLLDADRTLGVEDSSDLF
;
A
#
# COMPACT_ATOMS: atom_id res chain seq x y z
N ARG A 1 0.12 -3.37 21.66
CA ARG A 1 -0.93 -4.13 20.94
C ARG A 1 -0.30 -5.30 20.18
N VAL A 2 -1.08 -6.11 19.46
CA VAL A 2 -0.55 -7.23 18.67
C VAL A 2 0.35 -6.73 17.54
N ILE A 3 -0.06 -5.66 16.84
CA ILE A 3 0.72 -5.06 15.74
C ILE A 3 2.07 -4.55 16.23
N ASP A 4 2.13 -3.80 17.33
CA ASP A 4 3.42 -3.33 17.89
C ASP A 4 4.39 -4.48 18.19
N LYS A 5 3.89 -5.61 18.71
CA LYS A 5 4.73 -6.78 18.99
C LYS A 5 5.25 -7.43 17.70
N ILE A 6 4.43 -7.43 16.64
CA ILE A 6 4.85 -7.91 15.32
C ILE A 6 5.91 -6.98 14.73
N LYS A 7 5.69 -5.66 14.80
CA LYS A 7 6.67 -4.63 14.40
C LYS A 7 8.00 -4.84 15.12
N GLN A 8 7.98 -4.91 16.45
CA GLN A 8 9.19 -5.09 17.24
C GLN A 8 9.96 -6.35 16.81
N LYS A 9 9.25 -7.48 16.67
CA LYS A 9 9.86 -8.74 16.23
C LYS A 9 10.42 -8.66 14.80
N ALA A 10 9.74 -7.96 13.90
CA ALA A 10 10.22 -7.73 12.55
C ALA A 10 11.53 -6.94 12.54
N CYS A 11 11.57 -5.85 13.32
CA CYS A 11 12.78 -5.04 13.54
C CYS A 11 13.92 -5.87 14.14
N ASP A 12 13.65 -6.60 15.22
CA ASP A 12 14.66 -7.40 15.93
C ASP A 12 15.26 -8.52 15.05
N THR A 13 14.52 -9.00 14.06
CA THR A 13 14.95 -10.12 13.21
C THR A 13 15.35 -9.71 11.80
N GLY A 14 15.17 -8.45 11.40
CA GLY A 14 15.38 -7.98 10.02
C GLY A 14 14.46 -8.65 8.99
N LYS A 15 13.32 -9.22 9.42
CA LYS A 15 12.38 -9.93 8.54
C LYS A 15 11.18 -9.05 8.21
N VAL A 16 10.63 -9.24 7.01
CA VAL A 16 9.32 -8.67 6.65
C VAL A 16 8.23 -9.42 7.41
N ALA A 17 7.34 -8.66 8.07
CA ALA A 17 6.11 -9.18 8.64
C ALA A 17 4.92 -8.88 7.73
N ILE A 18 4.08 -9.88 7.48
CA ILE A 18 2.84 -9.73 6.73
C ILE A 18 1.68 -9.93 7.70
N VAL A 19 0.76 -8.97 7.73
CA VAL A 19 -0.44 -9.00 8.57
C VAL A 19 -1.67 -8.96 7.67
N ALA A 20 -2.60 -9.88 7.90
CA ALA A 20 -3.93 -9.84 7.29
C ALA A 20 -4.90 -9.20 8.29
N GLY A 21 -5.69 -8.24 7.84
CA GLY A 21 -6.61 -7.49 8.70
C GLY A 21 -7.68 -6.76 7.91
N HIS A 22 -8.54 -6.06 8.64
CA HIS A 22 -9.60 -5.21 8.12
C HIS A 22 -9.29 -3.75 8.49
N ALA A 23 -9.51 -2.82 7.56
CA ALA A 23 -9.34 -1.40 7.83
C ALA A 23 -10.66 -0.74 8.25
N MET A 24 -11.75 -1.20 7.64
CA MET A 24 -13.11 -0.77 7.91
C MET A 24 -14.03 -1.97 8.17
N LEU A 25 -15.04 -1.79 9.02
CA LEU A 25 -16.19 -2.68 9.13
C LEU A 25 -17.44 -1.90 8.72
N TRP A 26 -18.26 -2.46 7.84
CA TRP A 26 -19.48 -1.75 7.42
C TRP A 26 -20.71 -2.67 7.38
N PRO A 27 -21.48 -2.69 8.48
CA PRO A 27 -22.84 -3.23 8.51
C PRO A 27 -23.72 -2.54 7.46
N GLU A 28 -24.59 -3.30 6.77
CA GLU A 28 -25.35 -2.72 5.63
C GLU A 28 -26.47 -1.78 6.11
N GLU A 29 -26.96 -2.05 7.32
CA GLU A 29 -27.89 -1.26 8.08
C GLU A 29 -27.33 0.09 8.55
N GLU A 30 -26.01 0.29 8.48
CA GLU A 30 -25.34 1.52 8.95
C GLU A 30 -25.07 2.51 7.80
N GLY A 31 -25.26 3.80 8.09
CA GLY A 31 -25.07 4.87 7.12
C GLY A 31 -23.62 5.06 6.65
N SER A 32 -22.64 4.68 7.49
CA SER A 32 -21.21 4.84 7.27
C SER A 32 -20.44 3.64 7.82
N GLY A 33 -19.30 3.33 7.21
CA GLY A 33 -18.40 2.30 7.73
C GLY A 33 -17.64 2.78 8.95
N GLU A 34 -17.44 1.88 9.90
CA GLU A 34 -16.60 2.09 11.08
C GLU A 34 -15.14 1.83 10.72
N TRP A 35 -14.30 2.84 10.87
CA TRP A 35 -12.86 2.70 10.72
C TRP A 35 -12.24 2.07 11.96
N ILE A 36 -11.55 0.94 11.80
CA ILE A 36 -11.01 0.15 12.92
C ILE A 36 -9.48 0.10 12.94
N CYS A 37 -8.81 0.50 11.86
CA CYS A 37 -7.36 0.61 11.82
C CYS A 37 -6.92 1.80 12.68
N THR A 38 -6.10 1.57 13.70
CA THR A 38 -5.75 2.67 14.61
C THR A 38 -4.47 3.39 14.20
N GLN A 39 -4.26 4.57 14.77
CA GLN A 39 -3.06 5.36 14.56
C GLN A 39 -1.77 4.53 14.77
N ALA A 40 -1.70 3.77 15.86
CA ALA A 40 -0.56 2.91 16.15
C ALA A 40 -0.35 1.80 15.10
N ASP A 41 -1.43 1.34 14.47
CA ASP A 41 -1.32 0.36 13.39
C ASP A 41 -0.73 1.03 12.14
N LEU A 42 -1.20 2.23 11.78
CA LEU A 42 -0.68 3.01 10.65
C LEU A 42 0.81 3.38 10.84
N GLU A 43 1.23 3.77 12.03
CA GLU A 43 2.63 4.02 12.39
C GLU A 43 3.53 2.75 12.38
N SER A 44 2.92 1.58 12.20
CA SER A 44 3.63 0.30 12.13
C SER A 44 3.80 -0.24 10.72
N TYR A 45 2.95 0.17 9.78
CA TYR A 45 2.98 -0.34 8.42
C TYR A 45 3.89 0.51 7.53
N THR A 46 4.59 -0.17 6.62
CA THR A 46 5.36 0.48 5.55
C THR A 46 4.66 0.35 4.19
N LEU A 47 3.83 -0.69 4.05
CA LEU A 47 3.06 -1.00 2.85
C LEU A 47 1.69 -1.53 3.26
N ILE A 48 0.64 -1.05 2.58
CA ILE A 48 -0.67 -1.68 2.61
C ILE A 48 -1.06 -2.11 1.19
N VAL A 49 -1.39 -3.40 1.06
CA VAL A 49 -1.94 -3.98 -0.17
C VAL A 49 -3.42 -4.27 0.03
N TYR A 50 -4.27 -3.57 -0.71
CA TYR A 50 -5.70 -3.80 -0.71
C TYR A 50 -6.08 -4.95 -1.66
N LEU A 51 -6.81 -5.94 -1.15
CA LEU A 51 -7.30 -7.06 -1.94
C LEU A 51 -8.66 -6.71 -2.59
N ASN A 52 -8.64 -6.24 -3.83
CA ASN A 52 -9.82 -5.82 -4.57
C ASN A 52 -10.49 -6.99 -5.31
N VAL A 53 -11.19 -7.84 -4.56
CA VAL A 53 -11.99 -8.94 -5.10
C VAL A 53 -13.34 -8.40 -5.60
N PRO A 54 -13.84 -8.82 -6.77
CA PRO A 54 -15.18 -8.40 -7.24
C PRO A 54 -16.27 -8.63 -6.18
N PRO A 55 -17.17 -7.65 -5.93
CA PRO A 55 -18.27 -7.75 -4.96
C PRO A 55 -19.12 -9.01 -5.10
N GLU A 56 -19.38 -9.46 -6.33
CA GLU A 56 -20.16 -10.67 -6.63
C GLU A 56 -19.46 -11.92 -6.12
N THR A 57 -18.13 -12.00 -6.31
CA THR A 57 -17.32 -13.10 -5.80
C THR A 57 -17.29 -13.09 -4.27
N VAL A 58 -17.16 -11.91 -3.65
CA VAL A 58 -17.23 -11.77 -2.18
C VAL A 58 -18.58 -12.27 -1.66
N ARG A 59 -19.70 -11.85 -2.27
CA ARG A 59 -21.04 -12.31 -1.89
C ARG A 59 -21.18 -13.82 -2.03
N GLN A 60 -20.73 -14.40 -3.16
CA GLN A 60 -20.79 -15.83 -3.39
C GLN A 60 -20.00 -16.61 -2.32
N TYR A 61 -18.81 -16.15 -1.95
CA TYR A 61 -18.04 -16.77 -0.87
C TYR A 61 -18.73 -16.66 0.49
N ARG A 62 -19.37 -15.53 0.80
CA ARG A 62 -20.14 -15.37 2.05
C ARG A 62 -21.32 -16.34 2.13
N LEU A 63 -22.07 -16.51 1.03
CA LEU A 63 -23.22 -17.43 0.97
C LEU A 63 -22.79 -18.90 1.11
N ASN A 64 -21.59 -19.24 0.62
CA ASN A 64 -21.06 -20.60 0.65
C ASN A 64 -20.25 -20.91 1.92
N ASP A 65 -19.95 -19.91 2.76
CA ASP A 65 -19.23 -20.10 4.02
C ASP A 65 -20.13 -20.75 5.07
N ARG A 66 -20.04 -22.08 5.18
CA ARG A 66 -20.78 -22.87 6.18
C ARG A 66 -20.18 -22.78 7.59
N ALA A 67 -18.95 -22.29 7.72
CA ALA A 67 -18.24 -22.24 9.00
C ALA A 67 -18.59 -20.99 9.80
N LYS A 68 -18.97 -19.89 9.13
CA LYS A 68 -19.36 -18.64 9.77
C LYS A 68 -20.74 -18.22 9.29
N HIS A 69 -21.67 -18.03 10.23
CA HIS A 69 -22.95 -17.42 9.91
C HIS A 69 -22.73 -15.93 9.60
N ARG A 70 -22.66 -15.58 8.32
CA ARG A 70 -22.50 -14.21 7.86
C ARG A 70 -23.83 -13.73 7.30
N SER A 71 -24.28 -12.55 7.71
CA SER A 71 -25.43 -11.90 7.06
C SER A 71 -25.16 -11.73 5.56
N ASP A 72 -26.19 -11.98 4.74
CA ASP A 72 -26.14 -11.64 3.32
C ASP A 72 -25.91 -10.13 3.22
N LYS A 73 -25.08 -9.73 2.25
CA LYS A 73 -24.81 -8.33 1.94
C LYS A 73 -25.10 -8.12 0.47
N SER A 74 -25.77 -7.04 0.14
CA SER A 74 -26.03 -6.73 -1.27
C SER A 74 -24.71 -6.44 -2.00
N VAL A 75 -24.66 -6.80 -3.29
CA VAL A 75 -23.51 -6.50 -4.16
C VAL A 75 -23.24 -4.99 -4.17
N ARG A 76 -24.31 -4.18 -4.23
CA ARG A 76 -24.24 -2.71 -4.17
C ARG A 76 -23.59 -2.20 -2.89
N HIS A 77 -23.92 -2.80 -1.74
CA HIS A 77 -23.29 -2.41 -0.47
C HIS A 77 -21.81 -2.80 -0.42
N LEU A 78 -21.46 -3.99 -0.91
CA LEU A 78 -20.07 -4.42 -0.99
C LEU A 78 -19.23 -3.51 -1.90
N GLU A 79 -19.77 -3.08 -3.04
CA GLU A 79 -19.13 -2.12 -3.94
C GLU A 79 -18.90 -0.78 -3.23
N LYS A 80 -19.96 -0.20 -2.62
CA LYS A 80 -19.87 1.05 -1.85
C LYS A 80 -18.82 0.95 -0.72
N TRP A 81 -18.78 -0.19 -0.04
CA TRP A 81 -17.80 -0.45 1.01
C TRP A 81 -16.38 -0.44 0.45
N GLN A 82 -16.10 -1.21 -0.59
CA GLN A 82 -14.77 -1.24 -1.21
C GLN A 82 -14.32 0.15 -1.67
N GLU A 83 -15.20 0.90 -2.34
CA GLU A 83 -14.88 2.27 -2.79
C GLU A 83 -14.50 3.18 -1.62
N SER A 84 -15.30 3.17 -0.55
CA SER A 84 -15.05 4.05 0.61
C SER A 84 -13.82 3.63 1.40
N GLU A 85 -13.60 2.32 1.57
CA GLU A 85 -12.41 1.79 2.27
C GLU A 85 -11.13 2.09 1.47
N ILE A 86 -11.16 1.96 0.14
CA ILE A 86 -10.02 2.31 -0.73
C ILE A 86 -9.73 3.82 -0.68
N GLN A 87 -10.76 4.67 -0.72
CA GLN A 87 -10.58 6.12 -0.65
C GLN A 87 -9.94 6.54 0.69
N GLU A 88 -10.45 6.01 1.79
CA GLU A 88 -9.92 6.30 3.13
C GLU A 88 -8.49 5.78 3.31
N LEU A 89 -8.21 4.56 2.83
CA LEU A 89 -6.85 4.01 2.84
C LEU A 89 -5.88 4.86 2.02
N ARG A 90 -6.27 5.33 0.83
CA ARG A 90 -5.43 6.22 0.03
C ARG A 90 -5.07 7.50 0.78
N PHE A 91 -6.05 8.12 1.42
CA PHE A 91 -5.84 9.34 2.19
C PHE A 91 -4.88 9.10 3.36
N ARG A 92 -5.17 8.10 4.20
CA ARG A 92 -4.37 7.81 5.40
C ARG A 92 -2.99 7.28 5.08
N CYS A 93 -2.84 6.46 4.05
CA CYS A 93 -1.52 5.98 3.65
C CYS A 93 -0.61 7.13 3.24
N ARG A 94 -1.16 8.12 2.51
CA ARG A 94 -0.42 9.32 2.13
C ARG A 94 -0.02 10.18 3.34
N ASP A 95 -0.91 10.32 4.32
CA ASP A 95 -0.65 11.09 5.53
C ASP A 95 0.41 10.46 6.45
N HIS A 96 0.69 9.17 6.24
CA HIS A 96 1.60 8.37 7.06
C HIS A 96 2.82 7.83 6.29
N ASP A 97 3.06 8.31 5.07
CA ASP A 97 4.14 7.84 4.19
C ASP A 97 4.13 6.31 3.97
N ILE A 98 2.94 5.72 3.99
CA ILE A 98 2.72 4.29 3.71
C ILE A 98 2.50 4.12 2.23
N ILE A 99 3.23 3.18 1.62
CA ILE A 99 2.99 2.83 0.22
C ILE A 99 1.65 2.09 0.14
N PHE A 100 0.76 2.56 -0.73
CA PHE A 100 -0.55 1.95 -0.95
C PHE A 100 -0.63 1.31 -2.33
N SER A 101 -1.02 0.05 -2.39
CA SER A 101 -1.23 -0.68 -3.63
C SER A 101 -2.55 -1.43 -3.63
N ILE A 102 -3.15 -1.59 -4.81
CA ILE A 102 -4.37 -2.37 -5.00
C ILE A 102 -4.01 -3.61 -5.81
N PHE A 103 -4.33 -4.78 -5.27
CA PHE A 103 -4.17 -6.06 -5.93
C PHE A 103 -5.54 -6.63 -6.28
N SER A 104 -5.79 -6.84 -7.58
CA SER A 104 -7.05 -7.42 -8.07
C SER A 104 -6.80 -8.84 -8.57
N PRO A 105 -7.27 -9.90 -7.88
CA PRO A 105 -6.99 -11.29 -8.27
C PRO A 105 -7.49 -11.67 -9.67
N SER A 106 -8.46 -10.92 -10.21
CA SER A 106 -8.98 -11.10 -11.57
C SER A 106 -8.08 -10.51 -12.66
N ARG A 107 -7.10 -9.66 -12.30
CA ARG A 107 -6.25 -8.93 -13.25
C ARG A 107 -4.76 -9.11 -12.99
N ASP A 108 -4.37 -9.23 -11.73
CA ASP A 108 -2.97 -9.29 -11.30
C ASP A 108 -2.56 -10.74 -11.02
N SER A 109 -1.34 -11.11 -11.44
CA SER A 109 -0.74 -12.39 -11.08
C SER A 109 -0.23 -12.38 -9.64
N SER A 110 -0.34 -13.51 -8.94
CA SER A 110 0.27 -13.69 -7.62
C SER A 110 1.78 -13.42 -7.63
N ASP A 111 2.45 -13.73 -8.74
CA ASP A 111 3.89 -13.53 -8.89
C ASP A 111 4.28 -12.05 -8.86
N LYS A 112 3.42 -11.16 -9.39
CA LYS A 112 3.61 -9.71 -9.31
C LYS A 112 3.53 -9.23 -7.86
N LEU A 113 2.56 -9.72 -7.09
CA LEU A 113 2.44 -9.42 -5.66
C LEU A 113 3.66 -9.94 -4.88
N MET A 114 4.11 -11.16 -5.15
CA MET A 114 5.27 -11.74 -4.49
C MET A 114 6.56 -11.00 -4.84
N THR A 115 6.71 -10.55 -6.10
CA THR A 115 7.83 -9.70 -6.51
C THR A 115 7.82 -8.41 -5.71
N LEU A 116 6.69 -7.71 -5.68
CA LEU A 116 6.51 -6.45 -4.95
C LEU A 116 6.80 -6.59 -3.45
N LEU A 117 6.33 -7.67 -2.80
CA LEU A 117 6.64 -7.94 -1.39
C LEU A 117 8.13 -8.22 -1.12
N ARG A 118 8.84 -8.85 -2.05
CA ARG A 118 10.30 -9.08 -1.94
C ARG A 118 11.10 -7.82 -2.22
N ASP A 119 10.60 -6.99 -3.12
CA ASP A 119 11.20 -5.74 -3.54
C ASP A 119 11.27 -4.75 -2.36
N PHE A 120 10.17 -4.61 -1.62
CA PHE A 120 10.13 -3.76 -0.43
C PHE A 120 11.13 -4.12 0.67
N GLN A 121 11.62 -5.35 0.69
CA GLN A 121 12.67 -5.75 1.62
C GLN A 121 14.03 -5.11 1.29
N LYS A 122 14.22 -4.64 0.04
CA LYS A 122 15.49 -4.14 -0.48
C LYS A 122 15.53 -2.63 -0.67
N HIS A 123 14.38 -1.99 -0.88
CA HIS A 123 14.27 -0.55 -1.14
C HIS A 123 14.41 0.27 0.15
N THR A 124 15.65 0.44 0.60
CA THR A 124 16.03 1.52 1.54
C THR A 124 16.30 2.81 0.76
N GLU A 125 16.31 3.95 1.46
CA GLU A 125 16.72 5.24 0.87
C GLU A 125 18.10 5.14 0.19
N GLU A 126 19.06 4.49 0.86
CA GLU A 126 20.40 4.22 0.32
C GLU A 126 20.35 3.36 -0.95
N PHE A 127 19.56 2.30 -0.97
CA PHE A 127 19.43 1.44 -2.17
C PHE A 127 18.79 2.22 -3.33
N ASN A 128 17.77 3.03 -3.04
CA ASN A 128 17.10 3.87 -4.04
C ASN A 128 18.05 4.93 -4.61
N ALA A 129 18.83 5.60 -3.76
CA ALA A 129 19.83 6.58 -4.18
C ALA A 129 20.89 5.95 -5.09
N ASN A 130 21.44 4.79 -4.70
CA ASN A 130 22.40 4.04 -5.52
C ASN A 130 21.81 3.64 -6.89
N LEU A 131 20.54 3.23 -6.93
CA LEU A 131 19.89 2.86 -8.18
C LEU A 131 19.65 4.08 -9.08
N ALA A 132 19.24 5.21 -8.50
CA ALA A 132 19.07 6.46 -9.21
C ALA A 132 20.39 6.95 -9.80
N GLU A 133 21.48 6.92 -9.03
CA GLU A 133 22.82 7.29 -9.48
C GLU A 133 23.28 6.40 -10.65
N GLN A 134 23.09 5.08 -10.54
CA GLN A 134 23.42 4.15 -11.63
C GLN A 134 22.63 4.41 -12.92
N GLU A 135 21.35 4.78 -12.83
CA GLU A 135 20.57 5.14 -14.02
C GLU A 135 21.00 6.49 -14.61
N VAL A 136 21.32 7.47 -13.77
CA VAL A 136 21.90 8.74 -14.22
C VAL A 136 23.22 8.50 -14.96
N ASP A 137 24.13 7.70 -14.40
CA ASP A 137 25.41 7.36 -15.04
C ASP A 137 25.23 6.70 -16.41
N LYS A 138 24.28 5.75 -16.53
CA LYS A 138 23.96 5.11 -17.81
C LYS A 138 23.46 6.10 -18.84
N VAL A 139 22.60 7.04 -18.43
CA VAL A 139 22.08 8.09 -19.32
C VAL A 139 23.19 9.04 -19.73
N LEU A 140 24.04 9.47 -18.79
CA LEU A 140 25.17 10.37 -19.07
C LEU A 140 26.23 9.74 -19.97
N ALA A 141 26.45 8.43 -19.89
CA ALA A 141 27.34 7.69 -20.79
C ALA A 141 26.92 7.75 -22.27
N THR A 142 25.68 8.16 -22.57
CA THR A 142 25.21 8.40 -23.94
C THR A 142 25.58 9.78 -24.49
N GLU A 143 26.27 10.60 -23.69
CA GLU A 143 26.63 11.99 -23.98
C GLU A 143 25.41 12.83 -24.44
N PRO A 144 24.34 12.90 -23.63
CA PRO A 144 23.15 13.63 -24.00
C PRO A 144 23.47 15.14 -24.12
N LYS A 145 22.99 15.77 -25.19
CA LYS A 145 23.18 17.22 -25.40
C LYS A 145 22.37 18.09 -24.44
N THR A 146 21.33 17.52 -23.82
CA THR A 146 20.42 18.24 -22.94
C THR A 146 19.88 17.29 -21.89
N VAL A 147 19.94 17.71 -20.63
CA VAL A 147 19.33 17.02 -19.49
C VAL A 147 18.25 17.94 -18.94
N LEU A 148 17.05 17.39 -18.75
CA LEU A 148 15.92 18.10 -18.15
C LEU A 148 15.67 17.52 -16.76
N LEU A 149 15.93 18.31 -15.72
CA LEU A 149 15.56 17.98 -14.36
C LEU A 149 14.15 18.51 -14.07
N LEU A 150 13.24 17.62 -13.68
CA LEU A 150 11.86 17.96 -13.35
C LEU A 150 11.57 17.61 -11.90
N ASP A 151 11.18 18.62 -11.13
CA ASP A 151 10.63 18.44 -9.79
C ASP A 151 9.14 18.10 -9.87
N ALA A 152 8.84 16.83 -10.14
CA ALA A 152 7.50 16.38 -10.45
C ALA A 152 6.57 16.39 -9.23
N ASP A 153 7.06 15.93 -8.08
CA ASP A 153 6.32 15.84 -6.82
C ASP A 153 6.48 17.06 -5.92
N ARG A 154 7.26 18.07 -6.37
CA ARG A 154 7.53 19.33 -5.66
C ARG A 154 8.25 19.12 -4.34
N THR A 155 9.16 18.16 -4.32
CA THR A 155 9.93 17.81 -3.14
C THR A 155 11.31 18.47 -3.12
N LEU A 156 11.75 19.10 -4.22
CA LEU A 156 13.00 19.87 -4.20
C LEU A 156 12.84 21.16 -3.36
N GLY A 157 13.62 21.24 -2.29
CA GLY A 157 13.73 22.39 -1.41
C GLY A 157 14.86 23.34 -1.81
N VAL A 158 14.95 24.48 -1.12
CA VAL A 158 16.05 25.45 -1.30
C VAL A 158 17.39 24.83 -0.88
N GLU A 159 17.36 23.90 0.08
CA GLU A 159 18.50 23.08 0.48
C GLU A 159 19.04 22.15 -0.63
N ASP A 160 18.21 21.73 -1.60
CA ASP A 160 18.62 20.83 -2.70
C ASP A 160 19.24 21.58 -3.88
N SER A 161 18.93 22.88 -4.00
CA SER A 161 19.67 23.78 -4.87
C SER A 161 20.94 24.21 -4.15
N SER A 162 22.00 23.41 -4.25
CA SER A 162 23.34 23.95 -3.95
C SER A 162 23.54 25.20 -4.81
N ASP A 163 23.86 26.35 -4.22
CA ASP A 163 24.29 27.57 -4.90
C ASP A 163 25.59 27.32 -5.71
N LEU A 164 25.49 26.52 -6.77
CA LEU A 164 26.56 26.16 -7.69
C LEU A 164 26.16 26.62 -9.09
N PHE A 165 26.25 27.94 -9.29
CA PHE A 165 26.59 28.53 -10.57
C PHE A 165 27.89 29.32 -10.43
#